data_AF-A0A963HHR6-F1
#
_entry.id   AF-A0A963HHR6-F1
#
_cell.length_a   1.000
_cell.length_b   1.000
_cell.length_c   1.000
_cell.angle_alpha   90.00
_cell.angle_beta   90.00
_cell.angle_gamma   90.00
#
_symmetry.space_group_name_H-M   'P 1'
#
loop_
_entity.id
_entity.type
_entity.pdbx_description
1 polymer ?
#
loop_
_entity_poly.entity_id
_entity_poly.type
_entity_poly.pdbx_seq_one_letter_code
_entity_poly.pdbx_strand_id
1 'polypeptide(L)'
;MSGFGHYARTADELEREILKRGIAIGIDWDDPSRMRDLARRALSCTPACMMKLLRSPVRQDKLTGELFALSELMLQNMRESAEIGFETHGGPAWKAFGRALNEEFDAGVRPPEAGA
;
A
#
# COMPACT_ATOMS: atom_id res chain seq x y z
N MET A 1 -23.60 16.64 -5.69
CA MET A 1 -22.33 15.98 -5.31
C MET A 1 -21.83 15.27 -6.55
N SER A 2 -20.61 15.56 -7.03
CA SER A 2 -20.06 14.83 -8.17
C SER A 2 -19.98 13.34 -7.82
N GLY A 3 -20.31 12.47 -8.78
CA GLY A 3 -20.28 11.01 -8.58
C GLY A 3 -18.89 10.42 -8.30
N PHE A 4 -17.86 11.27 -8.25
CA PHE A 4 -16.46 10.90 -7.99
C PHE A 4 -16.00 11.20 -6.55
N GLY A 5 -16.85 11.86 -5.75
CA GLY A 5 -16.49 12.25 -4.38
C GLY A 5 -16.19 11.09 -3.44
N HIS A 6 -16.61 9.86 -3.79
CA HIS A 6 -16.25 8.67 -3.01
C HIS A 6 -14.79 8.28 -3.21
N TYR A 7 -14.23 8.32 -4.43
CA TYR A 7 -12.82 7.94 -4.65
C TYR A 7 -11.84 8.82 -3.88
N ALA A 8 -12.05 10.14 -3.91
CA ALA A 8 -11.22 11.08 -3.15
C ALA A 8 -11.33 10.86 -1.64
N ARG A 9 -12.56 10.66 -1.13
CA ARG A 9 -12.78 10.35 0.28
C ARG A 9 -12.12 9.03 0.69
N THR A 10 -12.27 8.00 -0.13
CA THR A 10 -11.66 6.69 0.12
C THR A 10 -10.14 6.79 0.11
N ALA A 11 -9.53 7.56 -0.78
CA ALA A 11 -8.09 7.81 -0.74
C ALA A 11 -7.66 8.55 0.54
N ASP A 12 -8.41 9.56 0.99
CA ASP A 12 -8.13 10.25 2.24
C ASP A 12 -8.24 9.32 3.47
N GLU A 13 -9.20 8.40 3.47
CA GLU A 13 -9.36 7.40 4.53
C GLU A 13 -8.22 6.38 4.51
N LEU A 14 -7.86 5.87 3.34
CA LEU A 14 -6.75 4.93 3.15
C LEU A 14 -5.41 5.56 3.55
N GLU A 15 -5.14 6.80 3.14
CA GLU A 15 -3.94 7.55 3.55
C GLU A 15 -3.82 7.61 5.09
N ARG A 16 -4.91 7.94 5.79
CA ARG A 16 -4.91 8.00 7.26
C ARG A 16 -4.60 6.64 7.88
N GLU A 17 -5.19 5.57 7.35
CA GLU A 17 -4.98 4.24 7.90
C GLU A 17 -3.55 3.72 7.61
N ILE A 18 -3.00 4.00 6.42
CA ILE A 18 -1.60 3.74 6.04
C ILE A 18 -0.66 4.47 7.00
N LEU A 19 -0.86 5.77 7.19
CA LEU A 19 -0.08 6.60 8.10
C LEU A 19 -0.09 6.03 9.53
N LYS A 20 -1.27 5.69 10.05
CA LYS A 20 -1.42 5.12 11.40
C LYS A 20 -0.69 3.79 11.54
N ARG A 21 -0.70 2.91 10.51
CA ARG A 21 0.06 1.65 10.56
C ARG A 21 1.55 1.95 10.63
N GLY A 22 2.05 2.84 9.78
CA GLY A 22 3.46 3.20 9.79
C GLY A 22 3.92 3.75 11.13
N ILE A 23 3.18 4.69 11.73
CA ILE A 23 3.47 5.19 13.08
C ILE A 23 3.52 4.03 14.09
N ALA A 24 2.54 3.14 14.04
CA ALA A 24 2.43 2.03 14.97
C ALA A 24 3.57 0.99 14.86
N ILE A 25 4.25 0.89 13.71
CA ILE A 25 5.43 0.03 13.53
C ILE A 25 6.76 0.80 13.42
N GLY A 26 6.74 2.11 13.72
CA GLY A 26 7.95 2.94 13.76
C GLY A 26 8.55 3.22 12.38
N ILE A 27 7.73 3.32 11.34
CA ILE A 27 8.16 3.78 10.02
C ILE A 27 8.49 5.27 10.06
N ASP A 28 9.68 5.59 9.58
CA ASP A 28 10.01 6.91 9.03
C ASP A 28 9.73 6.87 7.51
N TRP A 29 8.80 7.71 7.04
CA TRP A 29 8.39 7.74 5.63
C TRP A 29 9.44 8.41 4.74
N ASP A 30 10.35 9.17 5.33
CA ASP A 30 11.45 9.84 4.63
C ASP A 30 12.71 8.97 4.54
N ASP A 31 12.69 7.74 5.08
CA ASP A 31 13.77 6.75 4.91
C ASP A 31 13.56 5.94 3.62
N PRO A 32 14.27 6.27 2.51
CA PRO A 32 14.08 5.60 1.23
C PRO A 32 14.50 4.13 1.29
N SER A 33 15.50 3.78 2.11
CA SER A 33 15.97 2.39 2.20
C SER A 33 14.88 1.53 2.85
N ARG A 34 14.30 2.02 3.95
CA ARG A 34 13.19 1.33 4.61
C ARG A 34 11.95 1.23 3.72
N MET A 35 11.64 2.27 2.95
CA MET A 35 10.52 2.24 2.01
C MET A 35 10.72 1.19 0.91
N ARG A 36 11.93 1.10 0.34
CA ARG A 36 12.27 0.09 -0.66
C ARG A 36 12.22 -1.33 -0.11
N ASP A 37 12.70 -1.56 1.11
CA ASP A 37 12.59 -2.88 1.76
C ASP A 37 11.14 -3.33 1.95
N LEU A 38 10.28 -2.41 2.41
CA LEU A 38 8.85 -2.67 2.57
C LEU A 38 8.16 -2.90 1.24
N ALA A 39 8.48 -2.10 0.22
CA ALA A 39 7.91 -2.19 -1.11
C ALA A 39 8.29 -3.52 -1.78
N ARG A 40 9.56 -3.92 -1.69
CA ARG A 40 10.03 -5.22 -2.18
C ARG A 40 9.27 -6.35 -1.51
N ARG A 41 9.15 -6.31 -0.18
CA ARG A 41 8.41 -7.32 0.58
C ARG A 41 6.94 -7.35 0.18
N ALA A 42 6.30 -6.20 0.01
CA ALA A 42 4.90 -6.11 -0.40
C ALA A 42 4.68 -6.73 -1.79
N LEU A 43 5.52 -6.38 -2.77
CA LEU A 43 5.46 -6.93 -4.12
C LEU A 43 5.72 -8.43 -4.11
N SER A 44 6.71 -8.94 -3.37
CA SER A 44 7.05 -10.38 -3.40
C SER A 44 6.16 -11.26 -2.52
N CYS A 45 5.25 -10.70 -1.72
CA CYS A 45 4.47 -11.47 -0.74
C CYS A 45 3.28 -12.17 -1.40
N THR A 46 3.31 -13.50 -1.43
CA THR A 46 2.18 -14.34 -1.88
C THR A 46 0.95 -14.18 -1.00
N PRO A 47 -0.25 -14.59 -1.47
CA PRO A 47 -1.45 -14.61 -0.61
C PRO A 47 -1.24 -15.37 0.70
N ALA A 48 -0.53 -16.49 0.67
CA ALA A 48 -0.18 -17.24 1.88
C ALA A 48 0.76 -16.45 2.81
N CYS A 49 1.75 -15.75 2.26
CA CYS A 49 2.60 -14.82 3.00
C CYS A 49 1.76 -13.71 3.65
N MET A 50 0.84 -13.10 2.91
CA MET A 50 -0.02 -12.01 3.39
C MET A 50 -0.89 -12.49 4.57
N MET A 51 -1.54 -13.65 4.40
CA MET A 51 -2.36 -14.25 5.45
C MET A 51 -1.55 -14.60 6.69
N LYS A 52 -0.30 -15.03 6.54
CA LYS A 52 0.61 -15.26 7.68
C LYS A 52 0.89 -13.97 8.44
N LEU A 53 1.12 -12.85 7.75
CA LEU A 53 1.33 -11.55 8.39
C LEU A 53 0.08 -11.11 9.15
N LEU A 54 -1.07 -11.08 8.49
CA LEU A 54 -2.34 -10.63 9.08
C LEU A 54 -2.77 -11.45 10.30
N ARG A 55 -2.41 -12.74 10.35
CA ARG A 55 -2.70 -13.65 11.47
C ARG A 55 -1.58 -13.73 12.51
N SER A 56 -0.47 -13.01 12.32
CA SER A 56 0.67 -13.09 13.23
C SER A 56 0.28 -12.60 14.63
N PRO A 57 0.68 -13.31 15.70
CA PRO A 57 0.57 -12.79 17.07
C PRO A 57 1.58 -11.67 17.33
N VAL A 58 2.59 -11.51 16.46
CA VAL A 58 3.56 -10.42 16.54
C VAL A 58 2.92 -9.17 15.96
N ARG A 59 2.68 -8.16 16.82
CA ARG A 59 2.01 -6.91 16.44
C ARG A 59 2.66 -6.23 15.24
N GLN A 60 3.98 -6.22 15.15
CA GLN A 60 4.68 -5.60 14.00
C GLN A 60 4.37 -6.31 12.68
N ASP A 61 4.37 -7.64 12.66
CA ASP A 61 4.04 -8.41 11.45
C ASP A 61 2.58 -8.19 11.03
N LYS A 62 1.65 -8.24 12.00
CA LYS A 62 0.24 -8.00 11.74
C LYS A 62 0.00 -6.63 11.11
N LEU A 63 0.56 -5.58 11.70
CA LEU A 63 0.41 -4.22 11.20
C LEU A 63 1.13 -4.00 9.87
N THR A 64 2.23 -4.73 9.60
CA THR A 64 2.87 -4.72 8.28
C THR A 64 1.96 -5.36 7.23
N GLY A 65 1.30 -6.48 7.56
CA GLY A 65 0.28 -7.09 6.69
C GLY A 65 -0.90 -6.15 6.44
N GLU A 66 -1.39 -5.46 7.46
CA GLU A 66 -2.46 -4.46 7.31
C GLU A 66 -2.02 -3.29 6.42
N LEU A 67 -0.78 -2.79 6.58
CA LEU A 67 -0.22 -1.75 5.72
C LEU A 67 -0.23 -2.17 4.25
N PHE A 68 0.18 -3.40 3.96
CA PHE A 68 0.20 -3.92 2.58
C PHE A 68 -1.22 -4.04 2.00
N ALA A 69 -2.17 -4.59 2.77
CA ALA A 69 -3.56 -4.71 2.34
C ALA A 69 -4.20 -3.34 2.08
N LEU A 70 -3.96 -2.34 2.94
CA LEU A 70 -4.44 -0.97 2.75
C LEU A 70 -3.81 -0.32 1.50
N SER A 71 -2.55 -0.62 1.23
CA SER A 71 -1.84 -0.13 0.04
C SER A 71 -2.39 -0.73 -1.25
N GLU A 72 -2.77 -2.01 -1.23
CA GLU A 72 -3.46 -2.66 -2.35
C GLU A 72 -4.83 -2.01 -2.62
N LEU A 73 -5.60 -1.72 -1.56
CA LEU A 73 -6.87 -0.99 -1.68
C LEU A 73 -6.68 0.43 -2.25
N MET A 74 -5.58 1.12 -1.91
CA MET A 74 -5.25 2.42 -2.49
C MET A 74 -4.98 2.31 -3.98
N LEU A 75 -4.18 1.33 -4.41
CA LEU A 75 -3.92 1.07 -5.84
C LEU A 75 -5.22 0.77 -6.60
N GLN A 76 -6.09 -0.05 -6.01
CA GLN A 76 -7.39 -0.38 -6.61
C GLN A 76 -8.27 0.88 -6.75
N ASN A 77 -8.43 1.67 -5.69
CA ASN A 77 -9.21 2.91 -5.71
C ASN A 77 -8.69 3.90 -6.76
N MET A 78 -7.37 4.06 -6.86
CA MET A 78 -6.74 4.91 -7.87
C MET A 78 -6.98 4.39 -9.29
N ARG A 79 -6.85 3.07 -9.52
CA ARG A 79 -7.10 2.45 -10.83
C ARG A 79 -8.55 2.65 -11.27
N GLU A 80 -9.51 2.32 -10.41
CA GLU A 80 -10.94 2.47 -10.70
C GLU A 80 -11.30 3.93 -11.00
N SER A 81 -10.69 4.89 -10.27
CA SER A 81 -10.90 6.31 -10.55
C SER A 81 -10.31 6.75 -11.90
N ALA A 82 -9.14 6.21 -12.27
CA ALA A 82 -8.48 6.55 -13.53
C ALA A 82 -9.25 6.00 -14.75
N GLU A 83 -9.89 4.84 -14.63
CA GLU A 83 -10.72 4.22 -15.68
C GLU A 83 -11.89 5.11 -16.13
N ILE A 84 -12.36 6.00 -15.25
CA ILE A 84 -13.44 6.95 -15.51
C ILE A 84 -12.93 8.39 -15.72
N GLY A 85 -11.62 8.57 -15.90
CA GLY A 85 -10.99 9.86 -16.20
C GLY A 85 -10.79 10.78 -14.99
N PHE A 86 -10.82 10.25 -13.76
CA PHE A 86 -10.58 11.01 -12.53
C PHE A 86 -9.30 10.55 -11.83
N GLU A 87 -8.30 11.42 -11.77
CA GLU A 87 -7.06 11.10 -11.05
C GLU A 87 -7.23 11.34 -9.54
N THR A 88 -7.30 10.24 -8.78
CA THR A 88 -7.24 10.30 -7.32
C THR A 88 -5.79 10.26 -6.84
N HIS A 89 -5.46 11.02 -5.80
CA HIS A 89 -4.13 11.05 -5.20
C HIS A 89 -4.18 10.68 -3.72
N GLY A 90 -3.18 9.92 -3.26
CA GLY A 90 -2.93 9.75 -1.83
C GLY A 90 -2.06 10.88 -1.24
N GLY A 91 -1.94 10.89 0.09
CA GLY A 91 -1.16 11.88 0.83
C GLY A 91 0.33 11.55 0.87
N PRO A 92 1.10 12.22 1.75
CA PRO A 92 2.55 12.05 1.84
C PRO A 92 3.00 10.61 2.13
N ALA A 93 2.31 9.88 3.02
CA ALA A 93 2.69 8.50 3.36
C ALA A 93 2.51 7.58 2.15
N TRP A 94 1.38 7.70 1.46
CA TRP A 94 1.16 7.00 0.20
C TRP A 94 2.19 7.38 -0.87
N LYS A 95 2.51 8.67 -1.03
CA LYS A 95 3.47 9.10 -2.06
C LYS A 95 4.87 8.53 -1.82
N ALA A 96 5.31 8.46 -0.57
CA ALA A 96 6.58 7.84 -0.21
C ALA A 96 6.58 6.34 -0.53
N PHE A 97 5.55 5.62 -0.06
CA PHE A 97 5.49 4.17 -0.26
C PHE A 97 5.21 3.77 -1.72
N GLY A 98 4.28 4.46 -2.39
CA GLY A 98 3.94 4.30 -3.79
C GLY A 98 5.12 4.58 -4.73
N ARG A 99 5.97 5.56 -4.41
CA ARG A 99 7.24 5.75 -5.11
C ARG A 99 8.14 4.52 -4.98
N ALA A 100 8.34 4.01 -3.77
CA ALA A 100 9.16 2.83 -3.54
C ALA A 100 8.59 1.57 -4.22
N LEU A 101 7.26 1.42 -4.29
CA LEU A 101 6.59 0.36 -5.04
C LEU A 101 6.94 0.44 -6.53
N ASN A 102 6.86 1.61 -7.13
CA ASN A 102 7.26 1.81 -8.54
C ASN A 102 8.75 1.51 -8.74
N GLU A 103 9.62 2.01 -7.87
CA GLU A 103 11.07 1.78 -7.94
C GLU A 103 11.45 0.30 -7.86
N GLU A 104 10.80 -0.48 -6.98
CA GLU A 104 11.05 -1.92 -6.87
C GLU A 104 10.45 -2.71 -8.03
N PHE A 105 9.29 -2.28 -8.54
CA PHE A 105 8.68 -2.87 -9.75
C PHE A 105 9.56 -2.65 -10.99
N ASP A 106 10.09 -1.43 -11.16
CA ASP A 106 11.02 -1.07 -12.22
C ASP A 106 12.36 -1.79 -12.07
N ALA A 107 12.79 -2.06 -10.84
CA ALA A 107 13.95 -2.91 -10.54
C ALA A 107 13.70 -4.41 -10.77
N GLY A 108 12.50 -4.80 -11.21
CA GLY A 108 12.17 -6.17 -11.62
C GLY A 108 11.54 -7.04 -10.54
N VAL A 109 11.22 -6.50 -9.36
CA VAL A 109 10.41 -7.22 -8.37
C VAL A 109 8.99 -7.32 -8.91
N ARG A 110 8.50 -8.55 -9.10
CA ARG A 110 7.17 -8.79 -9.63
C ARG A 110 6.23 -9.31 -8.55
N PRO A 111 4.96 -8.88 -8.56
CA PRO A 111 3.93 -9.54 -7.78
C PRO A 111 3.82 -11.01 -8.21
N PRO A 112 3.55 -11.93 -7.26
CA PRO A 112 3.32 -13.33 -7.60
C PRO A 112 2.17 -13.44 -8.59
N GLU A 113 2.28 -14.38 -9.54
CA GLU A 113 1.23 -14.62 -10.51
C GLU A 113 -0.09 -14.96 -9.80
N ALA A 114 -1.19 -14.37 -10.27
CA ALA A 114 -2.52 -14.66 -9.77
C ALA A 114 -2.94 -16.07 -10.23
N GLY A 115 -2.44 -17.11 -9.56
CA GLY A 115 -2.82 -18.49 -9.86
C GLY A 115 -1.81 -19.55 -9.44
N ALA A 116 -1.94 -20.04 -8.20
CA ALA A 116 -1.68 -21.43 -7.81
C ALA A 116 -2.59 -21.79 -6.63
#